data_AF-A0A9E2WU93-F1
#
_entry.id   AF-A0A9E2WU93-F1
#
_cell.length_a   1.000
_cell.length_b   1.000
_cell.length_c   1.000
_cell.angle_alpha   90.00
_cell.angle_beta   90.00
_cell.angle_gamma   90.00
#
_symmetry.space_group_name_H-M   'P 1'
#
loop_
_entity.id
_entity.type
_entity.pdbx_description
1 polymer ?
#
loop_
_entity_poly.entity_id
_entity_poly.type
_entity_poly.pdbx_seq_one_letter_code
_entity_poly.pdbx_strand_id
1 'polypeptide(L)'
;MKHISEEKMIDYLETGKISKADETHLSSCKDCQNLRQELQEMLRLMAESPQEETPEHIRWSIDAAIKEEKGNSGNGSHLGWLQIAASIAILLIGYWLGKSNSGNEQQIAELQNQVQELREVTLTSALRTHSASERILAVNQIGETPIKSSDRLIKTLIETVNTDESSNVRYEAIQALEKFSGNKLVRDELVQSLELQDDPLIQIALIRLLVDAKEKSAVESLKKMLESDQVIPEVKQQAETAIKILI
;
A
#
# COMPACT_ATOMS: atom_id res chain seq x y z
N MET A 1 -18.11 -11.44 29.49
CA MET A 1 -17.06 -10.98 30.43
C MET A 1 -15.84 -10.60 29.60
N LYS A 2 -15.07 -9.58 29.99
CA LYS A 2 -13.92 -9.12 29.19
C LYS A 2 -12.71 -9.99 29.54
N HIS A 3 -12.19 -10.74 28.57
CA HIS A 3 -10.98 -11.56 28.73
C HIS A 3 -9.72 -10.71 28.58
N ILE A 4 -8.59 -11.22 29.09
CA ILE A 4 -7.26 -10.66 28.82
C ILE A 4 -6.95 -10.92 27.34
N SER A 5 -6.54 -9.88 26.60
CA SER A 5 -6.13 -10.03 25.20
C SER A 5 -4.82 -10.80 25.10
N GLU A 6 -4.62 -11.46 23.96
CA GLU A 6 -3.39 -12.21 23.65
C GLU A 6 -2.13 -11.33 23.76
N GLU A 7 -2.16 -10.13 23.17
CA GLU A 7 -1.07 -9.14 23.26
C GLU A 7 -0.69 -8.83 24.73
N LYS A 8 -1.68 -8.66 25.60
CA LYS A 8 -1.47 -8.36 27.01
C LYS A 8 -1.00 -9.58 27.81
N MET A 9 -1.35 -10.79 27.35
CA MET A 9 -0.83 -12.04 27.92
C MET A 9 0.64 -12.26 27.53
N ILE A 10 1.02 -11.92 26.30
CA ILE A 10 2.40 -11.98 25.80
C ILE A 10 3.27 -11.00 26.60
N ASP A 11 2.85 -9.74 26.75
CA ASP A 11 3.57 -8.73 27.56
C ASP A 11 3.78 -9.19 29.02
N TYR A 12 2.78 -9.86 29.61
CA TYR A 12 2.91 -10.46 30.94
C TYR A 12 3.94 -11.59 30.98
N LEU A 13 3.96 -12.47 29.98
CA LEU A 13 4.92 -13.59 29.90
C LEU A 13 6.36 -13.11 29.68
N GLU A 14 6.56 -12.01 28.96
CA GLU A 14 7.88 -11.42 28.72
C GLU A 14 8.41 -10.62 29.93
N THR A 15 7.57 -9.76 30.52
CA THR A 15 8.00 -8.80 31.55
C THR A 15 7.77 -9.27 32.98
N GLY A 16 6.93 -10.29 33.17
CA GLY A 16 6.44 -10.75 34.46
C GLY A 16 5.47 -9.78 35.16
N LYS A 17 5.05 -8.70 34.49
CA LYS A 17 4.19 -7.65 35.08
C LYS A 17 2.77 -7.72 34.51
N ILE A 18 1.79 -7.70 35.39
CA ILE A 18 0.37 -7.58 35.01
C ILE A 18 -0.38 -6.78 36.09
N SER A 19 -1.52 -6.18 35.75
CA SER A 19 -2.29 -5.44 36.74
C SER A 19 -2.90 -6.38 37.78
N LYS A 20 -3.05 -5.92 39.03
CA LYS A 20 -3.68 -6.72 40.12
C LYS A 20 -5.09 -7.22 39.76
N ALA A 21 -5.84 -6.43 38.97
CA ALA A 21 -7.18 -6.81 38.52
C ALA A 21 -7.13 -7.98 37.53
N ASP A 22 -6.19 -7.95 36.59
CA ASP A 22 -5.99 -9.04 35.63
C ASP A 22 -5.37 -10.28 36.27
N GLU A 23 -4.51 -10.12 37.29
CA GLU A 23 -3.97 -11.24 38.07
C GLU A 23 -5.08 -12.00 38.81
N THR A 24 -6.02 -11.24 39.39
CA THR A 24 -7.23 -11.80 40.03
C THR A 24 -8.17 -12.44 39.01
N HIS A 25 -8.25 -11.87 37.81
CA HIS A 25 -9.02 -12.47 36.72
C HIS A 25 -8.38 -13.76 36.19
N LEU A 26 -7.06 -13.80 36.05
CA LEU A 26 -6.29 -14.95 35.58
C LEU A 26 -6.39 -16.15 36.53
N SER A 27 -6.54 -15.92 37.84
CA SER A 27 -6.77 -17.00 38.81
C SER A 27 -8.19 -17.58 38.76
N SER A 28 -9.17 -16.85 38.23
CA SER A 28 -10.58 -17.22 38.21
C SER A 28 -11.15 -17.55 36.82
N CYS A 29 -10.48 -17.17 35.74
CA CYS A 29 -10.93 -17.38 34.36
C CYS A 29 -10.21 -18.55 33.69
N LYS A 30 -10.95 -19.60 33.34
CA LYS A 30 -10.39 -20.81 32.71
C LYS A 30 -9.82 -20.56 31.31
N ASP A 31 -10.47 -19.73 30.50
CA ASP A 31 -10.03 -19.44 29.13
C ASP A 31 -8.70 -18.68 29.12
N CYS A 32 -8.53 -17.70 30.01
CA CYS A 32 -7.26 -16.97 30.14
C CYS A 32 -6.13 -17.86 30.69
N GLN A 33 -6.44 -18.86 31.51
CA GLN A 33 -5.47 -19.85 31.97
C GLN A 33 -5.01 -20.76 30.82
N ASN A 34 -5.95 -21.18 29.97
CA ASN A 34 -5.63 -22.02 28.81
C ASN A 34 -4.77 -21.24 27.81
N LEU A 35 -5.14 -19.99 27.48
CA LEU A 35 -4.34 -19.12 26.62
C LEU A 35 -2.91 -18.95 27.14
N ARG A 36 -2.75 -18.74 28.45
CA ARG A 36 -1.42 -18.66 29.07
C ARG A 36 -0.63 -19.96 28.89
N GLN A 37 -1.27 -21.12 29.08
CA GLN A 37 -0.60 -22.41 28.92
C GLN A 37 -0.17 -22.67 27.47
N GLU A 38 -1.01 -22.33 26.50
CA GLU A 38 -0.69 -22.46 25.07
C GLU A 38 0.52 -21.59 24.68
N LEU A 39 0.52 -20.32 25.10
CA LEU A 39 1.65 -19.41 24.86
C LEU A 39 2.92 -19.86 25.59
N GLN A 40 2.81 -20.36 26.81
CA GLN A 40 3.96 -20.91 27.55
C GLN A 40 4.57 -22.13 26.87
N GLU A 41 3.73 -23.00 26.30
CA GLU A 41 4.21 -24.18 25.57
C GLU A 41 4.90 -23.78 24.27
N MET A 42 4.35 -22.81 23.53
CA MET A 42 5.01 -22.23 22.35
C MET A 42 6.39 -21.64 22.70
N LEU A 43 6.47 -20.83 23.76
CA LEU A 43 7.73 -20.24 24.23
C LEU A 43 8.73 -21.31 24.65
N ARG A 44 8.27 -22.39 25.29
CA ARG A 44 9.11 -23.53 25.67
C ARG A 44 9.71 -24.22 24.44
N LEU A 45 8.90 -24.47 23.41
CA LEU A 45 9.34 -25.06 22.15
C LEU A 45 10.36 -24.16 21.42
N MET A 46 10.17 -22.84 21.47
CA MET A 46 11.14 -21.88 20.91
C MET A 46 12.46 -21.87 21.69
N ALA A 47 12.40 -21.99 23.02
CA ALA A 47 13.57 -22.03 23.89
C ALA A 47 14.37 -23.34 23.78
N GLU A 48 13.70 -24.46 23.48
CA GLU A 48 14.33 -25.77 23.26
C GLU A 48 14.85 -25.97 21.83
N SER A 49 14.50 -25.08 20.90
CA SER A 49 15.10 -25.09 19.56
C SER A 49 16.61 -24.85 19.66
N PRO A 50 17.45 -25.63 18.96
CA PRO A 50 18.88 -25.37 18.89
C PRO A 50 19.09 -23.93 18.41
N GLN A 51 19.66 -23.08 19.27
CA GLN A 51 20.11 -21.77 18.83
C GLN A 51 21.38 -21.97 18.02
N GLU A 52 21.34 -21.58 16.76
CA GLU A 52 22.52 -21.57 15.90
C GLU A 52 23.51 -20.55 16.47
N GLU A 53 24.69 -21.03 16.89
CA GLU A 53 25.72 -20.11 17.37
C GLU A 53 26.09 -19.12 16.27
N THR A 54 26.25 -17.86 16.65
CA THR A 54 26.68 -16.83 15.71
C THR A 54 28.04 -17.22 15.09
N PRO A 55 28.13 -17.31 13.75
CA PRO A 55 29.38 -17.61 13.08
C PRO A 55 30.50 -16.67 13.54
N GLU A 56 31.70 -17.21 13.77
CA GLU A 56 32.83 -16.49 14.38
C GLU A 56 33.13 -15.14 13.69
N HIS A 57 32.90 -15.05 12.38
CA HIS A 57 33.15 -13.87 11.55
C HIS A 57 32.21 -12.68 11.81
N ILE A 58 31.07 -12.87 12.47
CA ILE A 58 30.10 -11.79 12.79
C ILE A 58 29.93 -11.52 14.29
N ARG A 59 30.59 -12.28 15.17
CA ARG A 59 30.44 -12.12 16.63
C ARG A 59 30.81 -10.71 17.09
N TRP A 60 31.88 -10.15 16.53
CA TRP A 60 32.37 -8.81 16.90
C TRP A 60 31.41 -7.68 16.53
N SER A 61 30.70 -7.77 15.39
CA SER A 61 29.78 -6.73 14.94
C SER A 61 28.47 -6.76 15.74
N ILE A 62 28.01 -7.95 16.09
CA ILE A 62 26.84 -8.15 16.94
C ILE A 62 27.14 -7.71 18.38
N ASP A 63 28.29 -8.09 18.94
CA ASP A 63 28.71 -7.67 20.29
C ASP A 63 28.89 -6.15 20.38
N ALA A 64 29.40 -5.51 19.33
CA ALA A 64 29.49 -4.06 19.24
C ALA A 64 28.11 -3.40 19.23
N ALA A 65 27.18 -3.90 18.41
CA ALA A 65 25.81 -3.38 18.32
C ALA A 65 25.04 -3.53 19.64
N ILE A 66 25.17 -4.66 20.34
CA ILE A 66 24.53 -4.91 21.64
C ILE A 66 25.07 -3.97 22.72
N LYS A 67 26.37 -3.66 22.67
CA LYS A 67 27.04 -2.78 23.63
C LYS A 67 26.67 -1.31 23.43
N GLU A 68 26.41 -0.92 22.19
CA GLU A 68 25.89 0.40 21.82
C GLU A 68 24.46 0.59 22.31
N GLU A 69 23.58 -0.40 22.10
CA GLU A 69 22.19 -0.37 22.58
C GLU A 69 22.10 -0.39 24.12
N LYS A 70 22.94 -1.18 24.81
CA LYS A 70 22.96 -1.22 26.28
C LYS A 70 23.66 -0.03 26.93
N GLY A 71 24.47 0.72 26.18
CA GLY A 71 25.31 1.81 26.70
C GLY A 71 24.58 3.10 27.05
N ASN A 72 23.34 3.29 26.59
CA ASN A 72 22.62 4.56 26.70
C ASN A 72 21.70 4.70 27.93
N SER A 73 21.98 3.99 29.03
CA SER A 73 21.26 4.17 30.29
C SER A 73 22.21 4.32 31.48
N GLY A 74 22.52 5.57 31.81
CA GLY A 74 23.32 5.93 32.98
C GLY A 74 23.16 7.40 33.37
N ASN A 75 22.37 7.64 34.42
CA ASN A 75 22.17 8.93 35.11
C ASN A 75 23.45 9.44 35.82
N GLY A 76 23.59 10.77 35.98
CA GLY A 76 24.59 11.34 36.90
C GLY A 76 24.70 12.87 36.96
N SER A 77 23.88 13.48 37.83
CA SER A 77 23.85 14.83 38.43
C SER A 77 25.11 15.74 38.46
N HIS A 78 24.92 17.03 38.13
CA HIS A 78 25.15 18.24 38.98
C HIS A 78 25.15 19.58 38.20
N LEU A 79 24.66 19.58 36.94
CA LEU A 79 24.74 20.73 36.03
C LEU A 79 23.35 21.21 35.54
N GLY A 80 22.32 21.04 36.37
CA GLY A 80 20.91 21.14 35.92
C GLY A 80 20.51 22.46 35.26
N TRP A 81 20.84 23.61 35.85
CA TRP A 81 20.38 24.90 35.32
C TRP A 81 21.17 25.39 34.08
N LEU A 82 22.48 25.15 34.02
CA LEU A 82 23.32 25.50 32.87
C LEU A 82 23.08 24.57 31.68
N GLN A 83 22.78 23.29 31.92
CA GLN A 83 22.35 22.37 30.87
C GLN A 83 20.99 22.78 30.33
N ILE A 84 20.02 23.15 31.18
CA ILE A 84 18.71 23.63 30.71
C ILE A 84 18.87 24.90 29.86
N ALA A 85 19.66 25.87 30.33
CA ALA A 85 19.92 27.10 29.58
C ALA A 85 20.65 26.83 28.25
N ALA A 86 21.67 25.95 28.25
CA ALA A 86 22.37 25.55 27.05
C ALA A 86 21.46 24.77 26.08
N SER A 87 20.56 23.93 26.60
CA SER A 87 19.57 23.18 25.80
C SER A 87 18.59 24.14 25.13
N ILE A 88 18.07 25.11 25.87
CA ILE A 88 17.18 26.14 25.35
C ILE A 88 17.93 27.02 24.34
N ALA A 89 19.18 27.39 24.62
CA ALA A 89 20.00 28.17 23.69
C ALA A 89 20.28 27.40 22.39
N ILE A 90 20.63 26.11 22.48
CA ILE A 90 20.83 25.23 21.32
C ILE A 90 19.52 25.05 20.54
N LEU A 91 18.39 24.91 21.22
CA LEU A 91 17.08 24.83 20.56
C LEU A 91 16.71 26.13 19.87
N LEU A 92 16.96 27.29 20.48
CA LEU A 92 16.67 28.60 19.88
C LEU A 92 17.62 28.91 18.72
N ILE A 93 18.91 28.60 18.87
CA ILE A 93 19.93 28.74 17.82
C ILE A 93 19.64 27.76 16.68
N GLY A 94 19.33 26.50 16.98
CA GLY A 94 18.94 25.49 16.00
C GLY A 94 17.64 25.82 15.29
N TYR A 95 16.65 26.38 16.01
CA TYR A 95 15.41 26.88 15.43
C TYR A 95 15.66 28.10 14.54
N TRP A 96 16.56 29.00 14.93
CA TRP A 96 16.88 30.20 14.17
C TRP A 96 17.73 29.90 12.92
N LEU A 97 18.75 29.05 13.04
CA LEU A 97 19.52 28.53 11.89
C LEU A 97 18.63 27.67 10.98
N GLY A 98 17.75 26.83 11.54
CA GLY A 98 16.80 26.03 10.78
C GLY A 98 15.80 26.88 10.00
N LYS A 99 15.28 27.95 10.62
CA LYS A 99 14.36 28.89 9.97
C LYS A 99 15.07 29.80 8.95
N SER A 100 16.35 30.12 9.16
CA SER A 100 17.17 30.86 8.20
C SER A 100 17.60 30.01 7.00
N ASN A 101 17.49 28.67 7.10
CA ASN A 101 17.79 27.74 6.01
C ASN A 101 16.53 27.36 5.21
N SER A 102 15.73 28.38 4.86
CA SER A 102 14.58 28.29 3.94
C SER A 102 14.98 27.95 2.49
N GLY A 103 16.28 27.75 2.20
CA GLY A 103 16.78 27.21 0.94
C GLY A 103 16.59 25.69 0.78
N ASN A 104 16.23 24.96 1.85
CA ASN A 104 16.02 23.52 1.81
C ASN A 104 14.61 23.10 1.33
N GLU A 105 13.60 23.97 1.42
CA GLU A 105 12.24 23.62 0.95
C GLU A 105 12.21 23.39 -0.57
N GLN A 106 12.96 24.18 -1.33
CA GLN A 106 13.09 24.02 -2.78
C GLN A 106 13.87 22.74 -3.15
N GLN A 107 14.94 22.42 -2.41
CA GLN A 107 15.70 21.18 -2.64
C GLN A 107 14.91 19.93 -2.26
N ILE A 108 14.13 20.00 -1.18
CA ILE A 108 13.24 18.90 -0.75
C ILE A 108 12.10 18.70 -1.77
N ALA A 109 11.49 19.78 -2.27
CA ALA A 109 10.47 19.70 -3.31
C ALA A 109 11.04 19.11 -4.62
N GLU A 110 12.25 19.51 -5.00
CA GLU A 110 12.95 18.98 -6.17
C GLU A 110 13.29 17.49 -6.03
N LEU A 111 13.83 17.08 -4.88
CA LEU A 111 14.08 15.66 -4.57
C LEU A 111 12.80 14.82 -4.58
N GLN A 112 11.69 15.36 -4.05
CA GLN A 112 10.39 14.68 -4.11
C GLN A 112 9.90 14.48 -5.54
N ASN A 113 10.07 15.48 -6.41
CA ASN A 113 9.72 15.37 -7.84
C ASN A 113 10.58 14.31 -8.55
N GLN A 114 11.89 14.29 -8.29
CA GLN A 114 12.80 13.29 -8.88
C GLN A 114 12.46 11.86 -8.44
N VAL A 115 12.10 11.66 -7.17
CA VAL A 115 11.66 10.33 -6.68
C VAL A 115 10.33 9.93 -7.31
N GLN A 116 9.40 10.86 -7.50
CA GLN A 116 8.14 10.59 -8.22
C GLN A 116 8.40 10.19 -9.67
N GLU A 117 9.23 10.94 -10.39
CA GLU A 117 9.57 10.64 -11.79
C GLU A 117 10.27 9.28 -11.92
N LEU A 118 11.21 8.96 -11.03
CA LEU A 118 11.85 7.64 -10.98
C LEU A 118 10.84 6.52 -10.75
N ARG A 119 9.88 6.71 -9.83
CA ARG A 119 8.80 5.75 -9.59
C ARG A 119 7.92 5.55 -10.82
N GLU A 120 7.61 6.62 -11.56
CA GLU A 120 6.83 6.50 -12.79
C GLU A 120 7.58 5.71 -13.87
N VAL A 121 8.89 5.96 -14.03
CA VAL A 121 9.73 5.23 -14.98
C VAL A 121 9.81 3.74 -14.62
N THR A 122 9.98 3.40 -13.34
CA THR A 122 10.06 1.99 -12.92
C THR A 122 8.74 1.26 -13.14
N LEU A 123 7.62 1.86 -12.77
CA LEU A 123 6.28 1.28 -13.00
C LEU A 123 5.98 1.12 -14.49
N THR A 124 6.32 2.11 -15.31
CA THR A 124 6.17 2.04 -16.77
C THR A 124 7.04 0.94 -17.37
N SER A 125 8.28 0.77 -16.88
CA SER A 125 9.17 -0.30 -17.34
C SER A 125 8.65 -1.68 -16.96
N ALA A 126 8.11 -1.82 -15.75
CA ALA A 126 7.50 -3.06 -15.29
C ALA A 126 6.40 -3.54 -16.25
N LEU A 127 5.62 -2.62 -16.82
CA LEU A 127 4.57 -2.96 -17.79
C LEU A 127 5.06 -3.42 -19.17
N ARG A 128 6.34 -3.21 -19.52
CA ARG A 128 6.85 -3.51 -20.88
C ARG A 128 7.62 -4.81 -21.01
N THR A 129 8.36 -5.22 -19.98
CA THR A 129 9.38 -6.27 -20.12
C THR A 129 9.21 -7.45 -19.16
N HIS A 130 8.11 -7.49 -18.42
CA HIS A 130 7.91 -8.44 -17.32
C HIS A 130 6.73 -9.39 -17.55
N SER A 131 6.65 -10.43 -16.72
CA SER A 131 5.56 -11.42 -16.75
C SER A 131 4.19 -10.78 -16.48
N ALA A 132 3.10 -11.41 -16.91
CA ALA A 132 1.74 -10.90 -16.71
C ALA A 132 1.44 -10.58 -15.22
N SER A 133 1.91 -11.41 -14.29
CA SER A 133 1.73 -11.18 -12.84
C SER A 133 2.45 -9.92 -12.34
N GLU A 134 3.67 -9.67 -12.81
CA GLU A 134 4.42 -8.46 -12.47
C GLU A 134 3.80 -7.21 -13.11
N ARG A 135 3.26 -7.33 -14.33
CA ARG A 135 2.51 -6.25 -14.97
C ARG A 135 1.24 -5.91 -14.20
N ILE A 136 0.49 -6.91 -13.73
CA ILE A 136 -0.67 -6.71 -12.84
C ILE A 136 -0.26 -5.99 -11.55
N LEU A 137 0.85 -6.37 -10.93
CA LEU A 137 1.35 -5.69 -9.74
C LEU A 137 1.65 -4.22 -10.03
N ALA A 138 2.31 -3.92 -11.16
CA ALA A 138 2.60 -2.56 -11.57
C ALA A 138 1.32 -1.74 -11.84
N VAL A 139 0.33 -2.32 -12.52
CA VAL A 139 -0.99 -1.70 -12.73
C VAL A 139 -1.64 -1.33 -11.40
N ASN A 140 -1.66 -2.25 -10.44
CA ASN A 140 -2.24 -2.02 -9.11
C ASN A 140 -1.53 -0.88 -8.38
N GLN A 141 -0.19 -0.85 -8.42
CA GLN A 141 0.61 0.23 -7.83
C GLN A 141 0.34 1.59 -8.48
N ILE A 142 0.12 1.64 -9.80
CA ILE A 142 -0.29 2.86 -10.49
C ILE A 142 -1.68 3.30 -9.99
N GLY A 143 -2.63 2.37 -9.90
CA GLY A 143 -3.97 2.64 -9.38
C GLY A 143 -3.98 3.15 -7.93
N GLU A 144 -3.00 2.82 -7.10
CA GLU A 144 -2.89 3.34 -5.74
C GLU A 144 -2.28 4.75 -5.63
N THR A 145 -1.78 5.31 -6.75
CA THR A 145 -1.13 6.62 -6.75
C THR A 145 -2.17 7.75 -6.62
N PRO A 146 -1.92 8.81 -5.81
CA PRO A 146 -2.90 9.87 -5.56
C PRO A 146 -3.43 10.52 -6.84
N ILE A 147 -4.71 10.93 -6.85
CA ILE A 147 -5.45 11.43 -8.04
C ILE A 147 -4.78 12.63 -8.75
N LYS A 148 -3.89 13.38 -8.08
CA LYS A 148 -3.03 14.40 -8.72
C LYS A 148 -1.89 13.82 -9.59
N SER A 149 -1.93 12.52 -9.89
CA SER A 149 -0.92 11.80 -10.67
C SER A 149 -0.73 12.39 -12.07
N SER A 150 0.44 12.16 -12.64
CA SER A 150 0.81 12.62 -13.98
C SER A 150 -0.09 12.00 -15.07
N ASP A 151 -0.40 12.80 -16.08
CA ASP A 151 -1.08 12.34 -17.31
C ASP A 151 -0.36 11.16 -17.98
N ARG A 152 0.94 10.99 -17.68
CA ARG A 152 1.78 9.89 -18.18
C ARG A 152 1.29 8.53 -17.68
N LEU A 153 1.05 8.38 -16.39
CA LEU A 153 0.61 7.09 -15.81
C LEU A 153 -0.78 6.69 -16.32
N ILE A 154 -1.68 7.64 -16.45
CA ILE A 154 -3.02 7.44 -17.02
C ILE A 154 -2.90 6.96 -18.47
N LYS A 155 -2.07 7.64 -19.27
CA LYS A 155 -1.80 7.24 -20.66
C LYS A 155 -1.22 5.83 -20.73
N THR A 156 -0.31 5.47 -19.84
CA THR A 156 0.25 4.12 -19.77
C THR A 156 -0.80 3.07 -19.43
N LEU A 157 -1.75 3.36 -18.52
CA LEU A 157 -2.87 2.46 -18.26
C LEU A 157 -3.78 2.30 -19.50
N ILE A 158 -4.11 3.39 -20.20
CA ILE A 158 -4.90 3.34 -21.44
C ILE A 158 -4.18 2.53 -22.53
N GLU A 159 -2.88 2.72 -22.71
CA GLU A 159 -2.06 1.91 -23.61
C GLU A 159 -2.12 0.43 -23.20
N THR A 160 -2.04 0.13 -21.90
CA THR A 160 -2.11 -1.24 -21.36
C THR A 160 -3.47 -1.88 -21.66
N VAL A 161 -4.57 -1.15 -21.46
CA VAL A 161 -5.94 -1.61 -21.82
C VAL A 161 -6.04 -1.98 -23.29
N ASN A 162 -5.35 -1.26 -24.18
CA ASN A 162 -5.50 -1.47 -25.62
C ASN A 162 -4.53 -2.47 -26.22
N THR A 163 -3.38 -2.71 -25.58
CA THR A 163 -2.26 -3.41 -26.23
C THR A 163 -1.65 -4.56 -25.44
N ASP A 164 -1.95 -4.73 -24.14
CA ASP A 164 -1.37 -5.84 -23.39
C ASP A 164 -1.87 -7.18 -23.93
N GLU A 165 -0.95 -8.13 -24.12
CA GLU A 165 -1.22 -9.49 -24.61
C GLU A 165 -2.18 -10.26 -23.68
N SER A 166 -2.18 -9.97 -22.39
CA SER A 166 -2.93 -10.70 -21.37
C SER A 166 -4.23 -9.97 -21.03
N SER A 167 -5.36 -10.62 -21.30
CA SER A 167 -6.68 -10.11 -20.91
C SER A 167 -6.77 -9.81 -19.42
N ASN A 168 -6.07 -10.57 -18.56
CA ASN A 168 -6.07 -10.29 -17.12
C ASN A 168 -5.36 -8.96 -16.81
N VAL A 169 -4.26 -8.64 -17.50
CA VAL A 169 -3.57 -7.35 -17.31
C VAL A 169 -4.43 -6.21 -17.85
N ARG A 170 -5.07 -6.39 -19.02
CA ARG A 170 -6.03 -5.42 -19.57
C ARG A 170 -7.19 -5.15 -18.61
N TYR A 171 -7.75 -6.20 -18.00
CA TYR A 171 -8.83 -6.10 -17.01
C TYR A 171 -8.38 -5.29 -15.79
N GLU A 172 -7.24 -5.63 -15.20
CA GLU A 172 -6.69 -4.89 -14.05
C GLU A 172 -6.42 -3.43 -14.40
N ALA A 173 -5.96 -3.13 -15.62
CA ALA A 173 -5.75 -1.76 -16.08
C ALA A 173 -7.07 -0.97 -16.14
N ILE A 174 -8.18 -1.61 -16.53
CA ILE A 174 -9.52 -1.02 -16.47
C ILE A 174 -9.93 -0.74 -15.03
N GLN A 175 -9.70 -1.68 -14.10
CA GLN A 175 -10.00 -1.47 -12.67
C GLN A 175 -9.20 -0.30 -12.09
N ALA A 176 -7.91 -0.18 -12.45
CA ALA A 176 -7.09 0.94 -12.03
C ALA A 176 -7.60 2.29 -12.59
N LEU A 177 -8.10 2.30 -13.83
CA LEU A 177 -8.67 3.50 -14.47
C LEU A 177 -9.99 3.98 -13.83
N GLU A 178 -10.68 3.14 -13.05
CA GLU A 178 -11.91 3.54 -12.34
C GLU A 178 -11.69 4.77 -11.45
N LYS A 179 -10.54 4.84 -10.77
CA LYS A 179 -10.17 5.95 -9.88
C LYS A 179 -9.97 7.28 -10.64
N PHE A 180 -9.79 7.21 -11.95
CA PHE A 180 -9.60 8.36 -12.83
C PHE A 180 -10.84 8.67 -13.69
N SER A 181 -11.96 7.96 -13.49
CA SER A 181 -13.21 8.13 -14.26
C SER A 181 -13.81 9.54 -14.18
N GLY A 182 -13.45 10.34 -13.16
CA GLY A 182 -13.82 11.76 -13.08
C GLY A 182 -13.21 12.61 -14.21
N ASN A 183 -12.09 12.19 -14.80
CA ASN A 183 -11.43 12.87 -15.90
C ASN A 183 -12.13 12.56 -17.24
N LYS A 184 -12.62 13.60 -17.93
CA LYS A 184 -13.31 13.44 -19.22
C LYS A 184 -12.42 12.77 -20.27
N LEU A 185 -11.13 13.11 -20.31
CA LEU A 185 -10.21 12.53 -21.28
C LEU A 185 -10.11 11.01 -21.09
N VAL A 186 -10.08 10.54 -19.84
CA VAL A 186 -10.07 9.10 -19.53
C VAL A 186 -11.35 8.44 -20.04
N ARG A 187 -12.51 9.04 -19.79
CA ARG A 187 -13.79 8.48 -20.26
C ARG A 187 -13.87 8.42 -21.78
N ASP A 188 -13.43 9.47 -22.48
CA ASP A 188 -13.40 9.50 -23.95
C ASP A 188 -12.48 8.40 -24.51
N GLU A 189 -11.32 8.15 -23.89
CA GLU A 189 -10.40 7.08 -24.27
C GLU A 189 -10.94 5.68 -23.96
N LEU A 190 -11.70 5.51 -22.87
CA LEU A 190 -12.38 4.25 -22.55
C LEU A 190 -13.47 3.91 -23.58
N VAL A 191 -14.20 4.91 -24.08
CA VAL A 191 -15.18 4.72 -25.18
C VAL A 191 -14.48 4.25 -26.45
N GLN A 192 -13.34 4.85 -26.81
CA GLN A 192 -12.54 4.41 -27.96
C GLN A 192 -12.02 2.98 -27.75
N SER A 193 -11.50 2.69 -26.55
CA SER A 193 -11.00 1.37 -26.18
C SER A 193 -12.09 0.31 -26.35
N LEU A 194 -13.35 0.60 -25.97
CA LEU A 194 -14.46 -0.33 -26.12
C LEU A 194 -14.67 -0.79 -27.58
N GLU A 195 -14.47 0.08 -28.56
CA GLU A 195 -14.60 -0.28 -29.98
C GLU A 195 -13.44 -1.15 -30.50
N LEU A 196 -12.31 -1.18 -29.79
CA LEU A 196 -11.10 -1.92 -30.18
C LEU A 196 -11.02 -3.33 -29.57
N GLN A 197 -11.77 -3.60 -28.50
CA GLN A 197 -11.66 -4.86 -27.75
C GLN A 197 -12.61 -5.92 -28.32
N ASP A 198 -12.08 -7.13 -28.49
CA ASP A 198 -12.78 -8.34 -28.93
C ASP A 198 -13.00 -9.36 -27.79
N ASP A 199 -12.19 -9.27 -26.73
CA ASP A 199 -12.32 -10.12 -25.55
C ASP A 199 -13.61 -9.79 -24.75
N PRO A 200 -14.54 -10.75 -24.57
CA PRO A 200 -15.80 -10.52 -23.87
C PRO A 200 -15.66 -10.03 -22.43
N LEU A 201 -14.64 -10.50 -21.71
CA LEU A 201 -14.39 -10.08 -20.32
C LEU A 201 -14.01 -8.59 -20.29
N ILE A 202 -13.18 -8.17 -21.24
CA ILE A 202 -12.73 -6.78 -21.36
C ILE A 202 -13.88 -5.86 -21.79
N GLN A 203 -14.66 -6.29 -22.78
CA GLN A 203 -15.85 -5.56 -23.20
C GLN A 203 -16.81 -5.33 -22.03
N ILE A 204 -17.13 -6.38 -21.24
CA ILE A 204 -18.00 -6.25 -20.06
C ILE A 204 -17.42 -5.30 -19.02
N ALA A 205 -16.11 -5.38 -18.75
CA ALA A 205 -15.45 -4.50 -17.79
C ALA A 205 -15.51 -3.03 -18.21
N LEU A 206 -15.23 -2.73 -19.49
CA LEU A 206 -15.34 -1.38 -20.04
C LEU A 206 -16.78 -0.86 -19.99
N ILE A 207 -17.76 -1.67 -20.36
CA ILE A 207 -19.18 -1.30 -20.32
C ILE A 207 -19.57 -0.90 -18.89
N ARG A 208 -19.20 -1.70 -17.89
CA ARG A 208 -19.51 -1.40 -16.47
C ARG A 208 -18.88 -0.09 -16.04
N LEU A 209 -17.59 0.11 -16.33
CA LEU A 209 -16.90 1.34 -15.97
C LEU A 209 -17.53 2.57 -16.63
N LEU A 210 -17.91 2.50 -17.90
CA LEU A 210 -18.57 3.61 -18.60
C LEU A 210 -19.95 3.93 -18.02
N VAL A 211 -20.69 2.91 -17.56
CA VAL A 211 -21.96 3.08 -16.85
C VAL A 211 -21.74 3.77 -15.50
N ASP A 212 -20.79 3.30 -14.70
CA ASP A 212 -20.47 3.87 -13.39
C ASP A 212 -20.00 5.33 -13.51
N ALA A 213 -19.23 5.61 -14.56
CA ALA A 213 -18.79 6.95 -14.92
C ALA A 213 -19.89 7.83 -15.56
N LYS A 214 -21.08 7.26 -15.83
CA LYS A 214 -22.23 7.91 -16.49
C LYS A 214 -21.90 8.53 -17.85
N GLU A 215 -21.04 7.86 -18.63
CA GLU A 215 -20.54 8.38 -19.90
C GLU A 215 -21.54 8.17 -21.04
N LYS A 216 -22.38 9.18 -21.31
CA LYS A 216 -23.43 9.11 -22.34
C LYS A 216 -22.87 8.97 -23.76
N SER A 217 -21.64 9.40 -24.04
CA SER A 217 -21.05 9.26 -25.38
C SER A 217 -20.83 7.79 -25.78
N ALA A 218 -20.77 6.87 -24.81
CA ALA A 218 -20.65 5.43 -25.06
C ALA A 218 -21.88 4.82 -25.76
N VAL A 219 -23.06 5.47 -25.69
CA VAL A 219 -24.33 4.91 -26.19
C VAL A 219 -24.24 4.51 -27.66
N GLU A 220 -23.55 5.30 -28.49
CA GLU A 220 -23.43 4.98 -29.91
C GLU A 220 -22.54 3.75 -30.16
N SER A 221 -21.41 3.65 -29.47
CA SER A 221 -20.53 2.47 -29.52
C SER A 221 -21.25 1.22 -29.02
N LEU A 222 -22.03 1.32 -27.94
CA LEU A 222 -22.84 0.21 -27.41
C LEU A 222 -23.89 -0.26 -28.42
N LYS A 223 -24.56 0.66 -29.15
CA LYS A 223 -25.51 0.27 -30.20
C LYS A 223 -24.83 -0.48 -31.34
N LYS A 224 -23.65 -0.03 -31.78
CA LYS A 224 -22.88 -0.74 -32.81
C LYS A 224 -22.53 -2.17 -32.38
N MET A 225 -22.23 -2.39 -31.08
CA MET A 225 -21.96 -3.72 -30.56
C MET A 225 -23.19 -4.66 -30.65
N LEU A 226 -24.40 -4.13 -30.47
CA LEU A 226 -25.63 -4.94 -30.60
C LEU A 226 -25.83 -5.46 -32.02
N GLU A 227 -25.47 -4.66 -33.02
CA GLU A 227 -25.58 -5.01 -34.45
C GLU A 227 -24.43 -5.89 -34.95
N SER A 228 -23.35 -6.05 -34.17
CA SER A 228 -22.18 -6.84 -34.58
C SER A 228 -22.39 -8.33 -34.35
N ASP A 229 -22.17 -9.15 -35.39
CA ASP A 229 -22.20 -10.62 -35.27
C ASP A 229 -21.00 -11.21 -34.52
N GLN A 230 -19.95 -10.40 -34.29
CA GLN A 230 -18.75 -10.83 -33.56
C GLN A 230 -18.91 -10.74 -32.03
N VAL A 231 -19.94 -10.05 -31.55
CA VAL A 231 -20.19 -9.85 -30.12
C VAL A 231 -21.09 -10.97 -29.60
N ILE A 232 -20.65 -11.64 -28.53
CA ILE A 232 -21.41 -12.76 -27.95
C ILE A 232 -22.70 -12.27 -27.25
N PRO A 233 -23.74 -13.13 -27.14
CA PRO A 233 -25.03 -12.74 -26.57
C PRO A 233 -24.95 -12.10 -25.17
N GLU A 234 -24.06 -12.58 -24.31
CA GLU A 234 -23.87 -12.11 -22.95
C GLU A 234 -23.38 -10.65 -22.91
N VAL A 235 -22.47 -10.29 -23.82
CA VAL A 235 -21.97 -8.91 -23.96
C VAL A 235 -23.07 -8.01 -24.54
N LYS A 236 -23.84 -8.50 -25.52
CA LYS A 236 -24.99 -7.75 -26.07
C LYS A 236 -26.01 -7.43 -24.99
N GLN A 237 -26.36 -8.41 -24.13
CA GLN A 237 -27.26 -8.19 -23.01
C GLN A 237 -26.71 -7.10 -22.05
N GLN A 238 -25.42 -7.15 -21.74
CA GLN A 238 -24.77 -6.12 -20.92
C GLN A 238 -24.82 -4.73 -21.57
N ALA A 239 -24.60 -4.65 -22.88
CA ALA A 239 -24.69 -3.40 -23.65
C ALA A 239 -26.12 -2.83 -23.69
N GLU A 240 -27.14 -3.68 -23.86
CA GLU A 240 -28.54 -3.26 -23.78
C GLU A 240 -28.90 -2.66 -22.41
N THR A 241 -28.45 -3.31 -21.33
CA THR A 241 -28.64 -2.81 -19.97
C THR A 241 -27.93 -1.47 -19.79
N ALA A 242 -26.69 -1.35 -20.27
CA ALA A 242 -25.93 -0.11 -20.19
C ALA A 242 -26.61 1.05 -20.93
N ILE A 243 -27.11 0.81 -22.15
CA ILE A 243 -27.87 1.83 -22.91
C ILE A 243 -29.06 2.33 -22.12
N LYS A 244 -29.86 1.43 -21.50
CA LYS A 244 -31.03 1.81 -20.70
C LYS A 244 -30.68 2.68 -19.48
N ILE A 245 -29.49 2.51 -18.91
CA ILE A 245 -29.01 3.28 -17.77
C ILE A 245 -28.47 4.66 -18.20
N LEU A 246 -27.84 4.75 -19.36
CA LEU A 246 -27.15 5.95 -19.83
C LEU A 246 -28.06 6.98 -20.52
N ILE A 247 -29.23 6.57 -21.01
CA ILE A 247 -30.19 7.46 -21.68
C ILE A 247 -30.97 8.32 -20.67
#